data_AF-A0A3L7PGF7-F1
#
_entry.id   AF-A0A3L7PGF7-F1
#
_cell.length_a   1.000
_cell.length_b   1.000
_cell.length_c   1.000
_cell.angle_alpha   90.00
_cell.angle_beta   90.00
_cell.angle_gamma   90.00
#
_symmetry.space_group_name_H-M   'P 1'
#
loop_
_entity.id
_entity.type
_entity.pdbx_description
1 polymer ?
#
loop_
_entity_poly.entity_id
_entity_poly.type
_entity_poly.pdbx_seq_one_letter_code
_entity_poly.pdbx_strand_id
1 'polypeptide(L)'
;MHDTLTGRAVELAHLTDLIRASLALADSAIHPINEQLAGLAELGIDNLELEGPRVFSRVAGSSPAFDDDRIVFAAALLMPGGLGCTVWSADDYASRYGESHHEPPHLRERFVAYDRLPPIVRAMIPGVAPRLVVELLQSFSVLTR
;
A
#
# COMPACT_ATOMS: atom_id res chain seq x y z
N MET A 1 -38.58 -14.95 14.66
CA MET A 1 -37.13 -15.13 14.94
C MET A 1 -36.41 -15.72 13.73
N HIS A 2 -36.92 -16.77 13.09
CA HIS A 2 -36.36 -17.34 11.85
C HIS A 2 -36.35 -16.32 10.69
N ASP A 3 -37.48 -15.65 10.43
CA ASP A 3 -37.57 -14.64 9.36
C ASP A 3 -36.63 -13.45 9.55
N THR A 4 -36.36 -13.08 10.80
CA THR A 4 -35.43 -12.00 11.16
C THR A 4 -33.98 -12.39 10.86
N LEU A 5 -33.60 -13.64 11.17
CA LEU A 5 -32.27 -14.16 10.88
C LEU A 5 -32.05 -14.33 9.36
N THR A 6 -33.07 -14.79 8.64
CA THR A 6 -33.04 -14.90 7.18
C THR A 6 -32.90 -13.52 6.53
N GLY A 7 -33.63 -12.51 7.00
CA GLY A 7 -33.48 -11.12 6.53
C GLY A 7 -32.07 -10.56 6.75
N ARG A 8 -31.48 -10.80 7.93
CA ARG A 8 -30.09 -10.38 8.23
C ARG A 8 -29.05 -11.12 7.39
N ALA A 9 -29.27 -12.39 7.09
CA ALA A 9 -28.38 -13.17 6.22
C ALA A 9 -28.35 -12.61 4.79
N VAL A 10 -29.50 -12.21 4.24
CA VAL A 10 -29.60 -11.57 2.92
C VAL A 10 -28.89 -10.22 2.91
N GLU A 11 -29.09 -9.41 3.96
CA GLU A 11 -28.42 -8.11 4.10
C GLU A 11 -26.88 -8.27 4.16
N LEU A 12 -26.39 -9.24 4.94
CA LEU A 12 -24.95 -9.56 5.01
C LEU A 12 -24.39 -10.04 3.67
N ALA A 13 -25.13 -10.86 2.93
CA ALA A 13 -24.73 -11.30 1.59
C ALA A 13 -24.61 -10.11 0.63
N HIS A 14 -25.61 -9.22 0.63
CA HIS A 14 -25.58 -8.01 -0.18
C HIS A 14 -24.40 -7.10 0.14
N LEU A 15 -24.12 -6.86 1.43
CA LEU A 15 -22.97 -6.08 1.88
C LEU A 15 -21.64 -6.73 1.43
N THR A 16 -21.56 -8.06 1.48
CA THR A 16 -20.37 -8.80 1.04
C THR A 16 -20.11 -8.60 -0.46
N ASP A 17 -21.15 -8.64 -1.27
CA ASP A 17 -21.05 -8.41 -2.72
C ASP A 17 -20.61 -6.97 -3.05
N LEU A 18 -21.17 -5.98 -2.33
CA LEU A 18 -20.77 -4.57 -2.47
C LEU A 18 -19.30 -4.35 -2.10
N ILE A 19 -18.82 -4.97 -1.02
CA ILE A 19 -17.42 -4.89 -0.60
C ILE A 19 -16.52 -5.50 -1.69
N ARG A 20 -16.90 -6.65 -2.26
CA ARG A 20 -16.11 -7.30 -3.32
C ARG A 20 -16.04 -6.45 -4.58
N ALA A 21 -17.17 -5.89 -5.02
CA ALA A 21 -17.23 -5.04 -6.21
C ALA A 21 -16.43 -3.75 -6.02
N SER A 22 -16.56 -3.09 -4.87
CA SER A 22 -15.80 -1.86 -4.58
C SER A 22 -14.29 -2.12 -4.48
N LEU A 23 -13.88 -3.24 -3.88
CA LEU A 23 -12.48 -3.63 -3.83
C LEU A 23 -11.90 -3.91 -5.23
N ALA A 24 -12.65 -4.60 -6.10
CA ALA A 24 -12.21 -4.88 -7.46
C ALA A 24 -12.04 -3.59 -8.28
N LEU A 25 -12.97 -2.63 -8.14
CA LEU A 25 -12.84 -1.32 -8.76
C LEU A 25 -11.62 -0.57 -8.25
N ALA A 26 -11.41 -0.57 -6.93
CA ALA A 26 -10.29 0.12 -6.29
C ALA A 26 -8.93 -0.50 -6.69
N ASP A 27 -8.83 -1.83 -6.75
CA ASP A 27 -7.65 -2.57 -7.22
C ASP A 27 -7.33 -2.25 -8.69
N SER A 28 -8.37 -2.19 -9.55
CA SER A 28 -8.20 -1.87 -10.97
C SER A 28 -7.71 -0.43 -11.23
N ALA A 29 -7.95 0.50 -10.31
CA ALA A 29 -7.54 1.88 -10.45
C ALA A 29 -6.03 2.10 -10.27
N ILE A 30 -5.32 1.16 -9.64
CA ILE A 30 -3.89 1.32 -9.36
C ILE A 30 -3.04 1.19 -10.63
N HIS A 31 -3.42 0.31 -11.55
CA HIS A 31 -2.63 0.09 -12.77
C HIS A 31 -2.54 1.35 -13.64
N PRO A 32 -3.65 2.05 -13.98
CA PRO A 32 -3.58 3.32 -14.70
C PRO A 32 -2.77 4.39 -13.97
N ILE A 33 -2.80 4.44 -12.64
CA ILE A 33 -1.99 5.38 -11.86
C ILE A 33 -0.50 5.06 -12.06
N ASN A 34 -0.11 3.79 -11.97
CA ASN A 34 1.28 3.38 -12.18
C ASN A 34 1.76 3.65 -13.61
N GLU A 35 0.90 3.48 -14.63
CA GLU A 35 1.21 3.87 -16.01
C GLU A 35 1.46 5.37 -16.14
N GLN A 36 0.64 6.21 -15.49
CA GLN A 36 0.84 7.67 -15.48
C GLN A 36 2.14 8.05 -14.77
N LEU A 37 2.46 7.41 -13.65
CA LEU A 37 3.72 7.61 -12.92
C LEU A 37 4.93 7.17 -13.78
N ALA A 38 4.82 6.07 -14.52
CA ALA A 38 5.87 5.67 -15.46
C ALA A 38 6.08 6.73 -16.56
N GLY A 39 5.00 7.28 -17.12
CA GLY A 39 5.08 8.37 -18.09
C GLY A 39 5.75 9.63 -17.52
N LEU A 40 5.51 9.98 -16.26
CA LEU A 40 6.23 11.08 -15.60
C LEU A 40 7.73 10.79 -15.45
N ALA A 41 8.11 9.55 -15.15
CA ALA A 41 9.51 9.15 -15.09
C ALA A 41 10.22 9.29 -16.44
N GLU A 42 9.55 8.95 -17.54
CA GLU A 42 10.07 9.16 -18.90
C GLU A 42 10.29 10.64 -19.23
N LEU A 43 9.58 11.56 -18.58
CA LEU A 43 9.76 13.00 -18.68
C LEU A 43 10.88 13.55 -17.77
N GLY A 44 11.64 12.69 -17.10
CA GLY A 44 12.76 13.04 -16.24
C GLY A 44 12.41 13.21 -14.76
N ILE A 45 11.22 12.78 -14.34
CA ILE A 45 10.78 12.77 -12.94
C ILE A 45 11.02 11.36 -12.36
N ASP A 46 12.28 11.04 -12.06
CA ASP A 46 12.73 9.65 -11.86
C ASP A 46 13.54 9.42 -10.56
N ASN A 47 13.61 10.42 -9.69
CA ASN A 47 14.37 10.36 -8.44
C ASN A 47 13.55 10.87 -7.25
N LEU A 48 12.40 10.23 -7.02
CA LEU A 48 11.51 10.61 -5.92
C LEU A 48 11.04 9.36 -5.18
N GLU A 49 11.10 9.42 -3.85
CA GLU A 49 10.67 8.37 -2.94
C GLU A 49 9.76 8.99 -1.88
N LEU A 50 8.53 8.51 -1.80
CA LEU A 50 7.56 8.91 -0.79
C LEU A 50 7.20 7.73 0.08
N GLU A 51 7.29 7.97 1.38
CA GLU A 51 6.89 7.03 2.40
C GLU A 51 5.40 7.16 2.68
N GLY A 52 4.71 6.03 2.75
CA GLY A 52 3.32 5.93 3.16
C GLY A 52 3.15 5.23 4.50
N PRO A 53 1.90 5.19 5.01
CA PRO A 53 1.62 4.56 6.29
C PRO A 53 1.83 3.04 6.23
N ARG A 54 2.03 2.44 7.40
CA ARG A 54 1.93 0.98 7.58
C ARG A 54 0.53 0.50 7.16
N VAL A 55 0.49 -0.38 6.16
CA VAL A 55 -0.77 -0.95 5.64
C VAL A 55 -1.06 -2.34 6.18
N PHE A 56 -0.02 -3.13 6.48
CA PHE A 56 -0.19 -4.48 6.99
C PHE A 56 1.02 -4.91 7.83
N SER A 57 0.78 -5.76 8.83
CA SER A 57 1.86 -6.46 9.54
C SER A 57 1.45 -7.91 9.73
N ARG A 58 2.28 -8.82 9.23
CA ARG A 58 2.14 -10.25 9.49
C ARG A 58 2.63 -10.51 10.91
N VAL A 59 1.78 -11.05 11.78
CA VAL A 59 2.16 -11.43 13.15
C VAL A 59 3.14 -12.61 13.08
N ALA A 60 4.17 -12.60 13.93
CA ALA A 60 5.03 -13.78 14.10
C ALA A 60 4.21 -14.93 14.65
N GLY A 61 4.30 -16.10 14.02
CA GLY A 61 3.56 -17.28 14.43
C GLY A 61 3.89 -18.45 13.53
N SER A 62 3.84 -19.65 14.10
CA SER A 62 4.19 -20.92 13.49
C SER A 62 3.32 -21.24 12.28
N SER A 63 3.61 -20.61 11.15
CA SER A 63 2.97 -20.92 9.88
C SER A 63 3.87 -21.91 9.16
N PRO A 64 3.40 -23.14 8.85
CA PRO A 64 4.21 -24.11 8.13
C PRO A 64 4.57 -23.68 6.69
N ALA A 65 4.02 -22.57 6.21
CA ALA A 65 4.22 -22.06 4.86
C ALA A 65 5.22 -20.88 4.78
N PHE A 66 5.63 -20.29 5.90
CA PHE A 66 6.44 -19.07 5.89
C PHE A 66 7.46 -19.05 7.03
N ASP A 67 8.57 -18.34 6.82
CA ASP A 67 9.51 -17.99 7.89
C ASP A 67 8.78 -17.24 9.01
N ASP A 68 9.09 -17.57 10.27
CA ASP A 68 8.35 -17.17 11.47
C ASP A 68 8.46 -15.67 11.79
N ASP A 69 9.22 -14.93 11.00
CA ASP A 69 9.50 -13.51 11.20
C ASP A 69 8.28 -12.60 10.99
N ARG A 70 8.16 -11.61 11.88
CA ARG A 70 7.18 -10.53 11.77
C ARG A 70 7.60 -9.57 10.66
N ILE A 71 6.79 -9.49 9.61
CA ILE A 71 7.02 -8.60 8.46
C ILE A 71 6.07 -7.41 8.53
N VAL A 72 6.57 -6.22 8.26
CA VAL A 72 5.80 -4.98 8.16
C VAL A 72 5.80 -4.51 6.71
N PHE A 73 4.61 -4.24 6.18
CA PHE A 73 4.40 -3.62 4.88
C PHE A 73 3.94 -2.18 5.10
N ALA A 74 4.72 -1.22 4.61
CA ALA A 74 4.34 0.18 4.56
C ALA A 74 4.14 0.60 3.11
N ALA A 75 3.09 1.37 2.82
CA ALA A 75 2.89 1.88 1.48
C ALA A 75 4.05 2.78 1.05
N ALA A 76 4.32 2.83 -0.24
CA ALA A 76 5.34 3.72 -0.79
C ALA A 76 4.97 4.10 -2.23
N LEU A 77 5.46 5.27 -2.64
CA LEU A 77 5.45 5.70 -4.04
C LEU A 77 6.89 5.98 -4.44
N LEU A 78 7.36 5.30 -5.48
CA LEU A 78 8.72 5.44 -6.01
C LEU A 78 8.68 5.82 -7.48
N MET A 79 9.60 6.69 -7.87
CA MET A 79 9.81 7.08 -9.25
C MET A 79 11.22 6.67 -9.67
N PRO A 80 11.40 5.88 -10.74
CA PRO A 80 10.40 4.99 -11.34
C PRO A 80 10.03 3.85 -10.36
N GLY A 81 8.80 3.32 -10.46
CA GLY A 81 8.33 2.20 -9.64
C GLY A 81 6.85 2.21 -9.34
N GLY A 82 6.23 3.39 -9.33
CA GLY A 82 4.83 3.59 -9.04
C GLY A 82 4.47 3.38 -7.57
N LEU A 83 3.21 3.06 -7.33
CA LEU A 83 2.67 2.66 -6.04
C LEU A 83 3.05 1.21 -5.70
N GLY A 84 3.37 0.98 -4.44
CA GLY A 84 3.67 -0.35 -3.91
C GLY A 84 3.84 -0.32 -2.40
N CYS A 85 4.70 -1.22 -1.90
CA CYS A 85 5.08 -1.22 -0.48
C CYS A 85 6.58 -1.31 -0.29
N THR A 86 7.06 -0.84 0.84
CA THR A 86 8.32 -1.29 1.42
C THR A 86 8.11 -2.45 2.40
N VAL A 87 9.06 -3.38 2.40
CA VAL A 87 9.06 -4.57 3.26
C VAL A 87 10.13 -4.43 4.34
N TRP A 88 9.72 -4.62 5.58
CA TRP A 88 10.58 -4.47 6.74
C TRP A 88 10.47 -5.69 7.66
N SER A 89 11.57 -6.04 8.32
CA SER A 89 11.48 -6.79 9.56
C SER A 89 10.82 -5.91 10.63
N ALA A 90 10.21 -6.52 11.63
CA ALA A 90 9.62 -5.76 12.72
C ALA A 90 10.65 -4.95 13.51
N ASP A 91 11.85 -5.51 13.70
CA ASP A 91 12.92 -4.86 14.45
C ASP A 91 13.49 -3.66 13.67
N ASP A 92 13.71 -3.80 12.36
CA ASP A 92 14.12 -2.68 11.49
C ASP A 92 13.08 -1.57 11.52
N TYR A 93 11.79 -1.94 11.39
CA TYR A 93 10.70 -0.98 11.39
C TYR A 93 10.57 -0.27 12.74
N ALA A 94 10.70 -1.00 13.85
CA ALA A 94 10.57 -0.45 15.20
C ALA A 94 11.78 0.39 15.60
N SER A 95 13.01 -0.06 15.31
CA SER A 95 14.23 0.72 15.54
C SER A 95 14.18 2.03 14.76
N ARG A 96 13.66 1.99 13.54
CA ARG A 96 13.47 3.18 12.75
C ARG A 96 12.34 4.03 13.30
N TYR A 97 11.08 3.66 13.12
CA TYR A 97 9.94 4.53 13.42
C TYR A 97 9.56 4.64 14.91
N GLY A 98 10.33 4.01 15.80
CA GLY A 98 10.19 4.12 17.25
C GLY A 98 11.04 5.24 17.89
N GLU A 99 12.06 5.74 17.19
CA GLU A 99 12.88 6.87 17.66
C GLU A 99 12.34 8.22 17.12
N SER A 100 12.92 9.36 17.48
CA SER A 100 12.39 10.68 17.07
C SER A 100 13.12 11.31 15.88
N HIS A 101 14.25 10.74 15.47
CA HIS A 101 15.16 11.33 14.49
C HIS A 101 15.74 10.26 13.57
N HIS A 102 15.20 10.13 12.37
CA HIS A 102 15.70 9.19 11.36
C HIS A 102 16.02 9.95 10.09
N GLU A 103 17.19 9.66 9.52
CA GLU A 103 17.55 10.07 8.16
C GLU A 103 16.54 9.52 7.16
N PRO A 104 16.15 10.22 6.07
CA PRO A 104 15.18 9.72 5.09
C PRO A 104 15.55 8.30 4.61
N PRO A 105 14.58 7.37 4.54
CA PRO A 105 14.89 5.99 4.18
C PRO A 105 15.22 5.88 2.69
N HIS A 106 16.21 5.06 2.35
CA HIS A 106 16.36 4.53 1.00
C HIS A 106 15.26 3.47 0.76
N LEU A 107 14.08 3.92 0.35
CA LEU A 107 12.90 3.06 0.18
C LEU A 107 13.08 2.10 -0.99
N ARG A 108 13.84 2.51 -2.01
CA ARG A 108 14.03 1.76 -3.26
C ARG A 108 14.52 0.32 -3.05
N GLU A 109 15.44 0.10 -2.12
CA GLU A 109 16.00 -1.24 -1.85
C GLU A 109 14.98 -2.20 -1.24
N ARG A 110 13.98 -1.66 -0.55
CA ARG A 110 12.94 -2.41 0.15
C ARG A 110 11.63 -2.48 -0.62
N PHE A 111 11.58 -1.86 -1.80
CA PHE A 111 10.35 -1.66 -2.54
C PHE A 111 9.90 -2.91 -3.29
N VAL A 112 8.60 -3.17 -3.18
CA VAL A 112 7.88 -4.18 -3.93
C VAL A 112 6.75 -3.48 -4.68
N ALA A 113 6.83 -3.55 -6.01
CA ALA A 113 5.82 -2.99 -6.91
C ALA A 113 4.46 -3.67 -6.70
N TYR A 114 3.39 -2.91 -6.96
CA TYR A 114 2.00 -3.33 -6.76
C TYR A 114 1.67 -4.76 -7.19
N ASP A 115 2.05 -5.14 -8.42
CA ASP A 115 1.70 -6.43 -9.01
C ASP A 115 2.38 -7.63 -8.33
N ARG A 116 3.45 -7.37 -7.57
CA ARG A 116 4.20 -8.38 -6.81
C ARG A 116 3.77 -8.48 -5.36
N LEU A 117 2.85 -7.63 -4.91
CA LEU A 117 2.38 -7.64 -3.53
C LEU A 117 1.49 -8.86 -3.25
N PRO A 118 1.54 -9.41 -2.02
CA PRO A 118 0.55 -10.38 -1.57
C PRO A 118 -0.87 -9.80 -1.69
N PRO A 119 -1.90 -10.60 -2.04
CA PRO A 119 -3.26 -10.10 -2.26
C PRO A 119 -3.82 -9.27 -1.10
N ILE A 120 -3.53 -9.66 0.14
CA ILE A 120 -3.97 -8.94 1.33
C ILE A 120 -3.35 -7.54 1.44
N VAL A 121 -2.08 -7.39 1.03
CA VAL A 121 -1.39 -6.09 1.05
C VAL A 121 -1.87 -5.25 -0.12
N ARG A 122 -2.02 -5.87 -1.29
CA ARG A 122 -2.52 -5.22 -2.51
C ARG A 122 -3.89 -4.57 -2.29
N ALA A 123 -4.79 -5.27 -1.60
CA ALA A 123 -6.11 -4.76 -1.22
C ALA A 123 -6.08 -3.48 -0.34
N MET A 124 -4.97 -3.20 0.34
CA MET A 124 -4.84 -2.03 1.23
C MET A 124 -4.31 -0.78 0.49
N ILE A 125 -3.59 -0.96 -0.62
CA ILE A 125 -2.98 0.15 -1.38
C ILE A 125 -4.00 1.18 -1.87
N PRO A 126 -5.18 0.80 -2.42
CA PRO A 126 -6.15 1.79 -2.88
C PRO A 126 -6.63 2.76 -1.80
N GLY A 127 -6.65 2.32 -0.54
CA GLY A 127 -7.04 3.18 0.58
C GLY A 127 -6.04 4.29 0.89
N VAL A 128 -4.78 4.16 0.47
CA VAL A 128 -3.68 5.10 0.79
C VAL A 128 -3.08 5.77 -0.44
N ALA A 129 -3.32 5.22 -1.63
CA ALA A 129 -2.82 5.74 -2.90
C ALA A 129 -3.19 7.22 -3.16
N PRO A 130 -4.44 7.70 -2.94
CA PRO A 130 -4.78 9.10 -3.18
C PRO A 130 -3.93 10.08 -2.39
N ARG A 131 -3.62 9.75 -1.13
CA ARG A 131 -2.79 10.58 -0.26
C ARG A 131 -1.35 10.67 -0.81
N LEU A 132 -0.76 9.55 -1.19
CA LEU A 132 0.60 9.51 -1.73
C LEU A 132 0.71 10.29 -3.05
N VAL A 133 -0.30 10.18 -3.92
CA VAL A 133 -0.35 10.95 -5.17
C VAL A 133 -0.49 12.45 -4.89
N VAL A 134 -1.29 12.85 -3.90
CA VAL A 134 -1.38 14.27 -3.51
C VAL A 134 -0.05 14.79 -2.96
N GLU A 135 0.61 14.03 -2.09
CA GLU A 135 1.93 14.39 -1.55
C GLU A 135 2.97 14.54 -2.68
N LEU A 136 2.98 13.63 -3.66
CA LEU A 136 3.79 13.73 -4.88
C LEU A 136 3.57 15.05 -5.63
N LEU A 137 2.31 15.38 -5.91
CA LEU A 137 1.97 16.60 -6.63
C LEU A 137 2.38 17.86 -5.86
N GLN A 138 2.27 17.83 -4.54
CA GLN A 138 2.72 18.92 -3.67
C GLN A 138 4.24 19.09 -3.74
N SER A 139 5.02 18.01 -3.75
CA SER A 139 6.48 18.06 -3.90
C SER A 139 6.90 18.80 -5.18
N PHE A 140 6.19 18.60 -6.30
CA PHE A 140 6.45 19.35 -7.53
C PHE A 140 6.08 20.83 -7.43
N SER A 141 4.95 21.15 -6.81
CA SER A 141 4.52 22.55 -6.66
C SER A 141 5.51 23.42 -5.88
N VAL A 142 6.25 22.80 -4.95
CA VAL A 142 7.32 23.45 -4.18
C VAL A 142 8.59 23.62 -5.02
N LEU A 143 8.94 22.65 -5.87
CA LEU A 143 10.13 22.70 -6.72
C LEU A 143 10.01 23.71 -7.89
N THR A 144 8.80 24.10 -8.29
CA THR A 144 8.56 25.05 -9.39
C THR A 144 8.45 26.52 -8.96
N ARG A 145 8.71 26.85 -7.69
CA ARG A 145 8.74 28.23 -7.17
C ARG A 145 10.17 28.75 -7.06
#